data_AF-A0A1Q7CBH4-F1
#
_entry.id   AF-A0A1Q7CBH4-F1
#
_cell.length_a   1.000
_cell.length_b   1.000
_cell.length_c   1.000
_cell.angle_alpha   90.00
_cell.angle_beta   90.00
_cell.angle_gamma   90.00
#
_symmetry.space_group_name_H-M   'P 1'
#
loop_
_entity.id
_entity.type
_entity.pdbx_description
1 polymer ?
#
loop_
_entity_poly.entity_id
_entity_poly.type
_entity_poly.pdbx_seq_one_letter_code
_entity_poly.pdbx_strand_id
1 'polypeptide(L)'
;MATKVEQRSYEEALNWLRDHGFDLIEAPGTQGRVFLKKYCCSAAIQKNGDDNVKIFAYPGYLIGSEISKLINRGYQQFLKTAKTEVPATADHLKALQQFTEELKEGLGLPSLYNESLGTVSESYQYDRIEDRDKPKAERRKRPWEVAGVVATTAATKKGRA
;
A
#
# COMPACT_ATOMS: atom_id res chain seq x y z
N MET A 1 25.57 9.76 -7.59
CA MET A 1 25.77 9.24 -6.22
C MET A 1 24.47 9.46 -5.47
N ALA A 2 23.91 8.44 -4.81
CA ALA A 2 22.71 8.63 -4.01
C ALA A 2 23.09 9.37 -2.72
N THR A 3 22.72 10.64 -2.62
CA THR A 3 22.85 11.40 -1.38
C THR A 3 22.02 10.69 -0.32
N LYS A 4 22.66 10.23 0.75
CA LYS A 4 21.95 9.60 1.87
C LYS A 4 21.10 10.69 2.53
N VAL A 5 19.78 10.64 2.33
CA VAL A 5 18.85 11.54 3.02
C VAL A 5 18.85 11.13 4.49
N GLU A 6 19.19 12.05 5.38
CA GLU A 6 19.07 11.82 6.82
C GLU A 6 17.59 11.82 7.20
N GLN A 7 17.15 10.73 7.82
CA GLN A 7 15.80 10.65 8.37
C GLN A 7 15.72 11.57 9.58
N ARG A 8 14.64 12.34 9.67
CA ARG A 8 14.40 13.22 10.82
C ARG A 8 14.07 12.40 12.06
N SER A 9 14.44 12.93 13.21
CA SER A 9 13.97 12.38 14.49
C SER A 9 12.45 12.51 14.60
N TYR A 10 11.86 11.74 15.51
CA TYR A 10 10.41 11.75 15.72
C TYR A 10 9.87 13.13 16.10
N GLU A 11 10.54 13.85 17.00
CA GLU A 11 10.10 15.18 17.44
C GLU A 11 10.26 16.23 16.31
N GLU A 12 11.36 16.18 15.56
CA GLU A 12 11.58 17.08 14.42
C GLU A 12 10.52 16.86 13.32
N ALA A 13 10.19 15.60 13.04
CA ALA A 13 9.14 15.26 12.08
C ALA A 13 7.78 15.80 12.52
N LEU A 14 7.41 15.65 13.80
CA LEU A 14 6.14 16.17 14.32
C LEU A 14 6.07 17.70 14.23
N ASN A 15 7.15 18.40 14.58
CA ASN A 15 7.20 19.85 14.50
C ASN A 15 7.05 20.32 13.04
N TRP A 16 7.81 19.72 12.12
CA TRP A 16 7.69 20.07 10.70
C TRP A 16 6.28 19.82 10.17
N LEU A 17 5.67 18.66 10.48
CA LEU A 17 4.32 18.33 10.01
C LEU A 17 3.29 19.34 10.54
N ARG A 18 3.41 19.77 11.80
CA ARG A 18 2.56 20.81 12.38
C ARG A 18 2.74 22.15 11.67
N ASP A 19 3.98 22.57 11.43
CA ASP A 19 4.29 23.82 10.74
C ASP A 19 3.78 23.84 9.30
N HIS A 20 3.66 22.66 8.67
CA HIS A 20 3.14 22.48 7.32
C HIS A 20 1.63 22.18 7.31
N GLY A 21 0.91 22.41 8.41
CA GLY A 21 -0.55 22.35 8.45
C GLY A 21 -1.13 20.94 8.43
N PHE A 22 -0.40 19.94 8.90
CA PHE A 22 -0.99 18.65 9.24
C PHE A 22 -1.68 18.73 10.59
N ASP A 23 -2.89 18.17 10.67
CA ASP A 23 -3.56 17.93 11.94
C ASP A 23 -3.00 16.65 12.56
N LEU A 24 -2.41 16.79 13.75
CA LEU A 24 -1.83 15.70 14.53
C LEU A 24 -2.80 15.31 15.64
N ILE A 25 -3.22 14.03 15.65
CA ILE A 25 -4.12 13.48 16.66
C ILE A 25 -3.42 12.30 17.33
N GLU A 26 -3.12 12.43 18.62
CA GLU A 26 -2.57 11.33 19.39
C GLU A 26 -3.57 10.19 19.53
N ALA A 27 -3.10 8.96 19.33
CA ALA A 27 -3.93 7.78 19.44
C ALA A 27 -4.10 7.37 20.93
N PRO A 28 -5.33 7.35 21.47
CA PRO A 28 -5.56 7.02 22.87
C PRO A 28 -5.02 5.62 23.22
N GLY A 29 -4.31 5.50 24.34
CA GLY A 29 -3.81 4.21 24.84
C GLY A 29 -2.61 3.64 24.10
N THR A 30 -2.01 4.37 23.17
CA THR A 30 -0.76 3.96 22.49
C THR A 30 0.34 5.00 22.69
N GLN A 31 1.48 4.58 23.26
CA GLN A 31 2.61 5.48 23.44
C GLN A 31 3.26 5.80 22.08
N GLY A 32 3.30 7.09 21.74
CA GLY A 32 4.05 7.60 20.59
C GLY A 32 3.46 7.27 19.22
N ARG A 33 2.15 7.01 19.10
CA ARG A 33 1.44 6.90 17.82
C ARG A 33 0.58 8.14 17.58
N VAL A 34 0.74 8.74 16.39
CA VAL A 34 0.04 9.95 15.98
C VAL A 34 -0.61 9.71 14.63
N PHE A 35 -1.89 10.03 14.53
CA PHE A 35 -2.60 10.14 13.25
C PHE A 35 -2.37 11.51 12.66
N LEU A 36 -2.04 11.53 11.38
CA LEU A 36 -1.82 12.72 10.58
C LEU A 36 -3.01 12.89 9.66
N LYS A 37 -3.56 14.10 9.56
CA LYS A 37 -4.64 14.42 8.60
C LYS A 37 -4.34 15.70 7.85
N LYS A 38 -4.56 15.66 6.54
CA LYS A 38 -4.50 16.82 5.63
C LYS A 38 -5.14 16.42 4.28
N TYR A 39 -5.73 17.35 3.55
CA TYR A 39 -6.33 17.11 2.22
C TYR A 39 -7.32 15.92 2.16
N CYS A 40 -8.14 15.73 3.19
CA CYS A 40 -9.01 14.55 3.32
C CYS A 40 -8.28 13.19 3.27
N CYS A 41 -6.97 13.18 3.49
CA CYS A 41 -6.13 12.00 3.58
C CYS A 41 -5.65 11.82 5.02
N SER A 42 -5.26 10.60 5.36
CA SER A 42 -4.66 10.32 6.66
C SER A 42 -3.63 9.21 6.59
N ALA A 43 -2.69 9.26 7.53
CA ALA A 43 -1.70 8.23 7.81
C ALA A 43 -1.51 8.15 9.33
N ALA A 44 -0.83 7.12 9.81
CA ALA A 44 -0.39 7.04 11.20
C ALA A 44 1.11 6.80 11.24
N ILE A 45 1.80 7.60 12.03
CA ILE A 45 3.22 7.40 12.34
C ILE A 45 3.38 6.97 13.79
N GLN A 46 4.49 6.29 14.07
CA GLN A 46 4.83 5.83 15.41
C GLN A 46 6.32 6.02 15.68
N LYS A 47 6.65 6.42 16.90
CA LYS A 47 8.03 6.45 17.39
C LYS A 47 8.60 5.03 17.44
N ASN A 48 9.75 4.82 16.81
CA ASN A 48 10.54 3.60 16.95
C ASN A 48 11.50 3.74 18.14
N GLY A 49 12.00 2.61 18.68
CA GLY A 49 12.84 2.61 19.88
C GLY A 49 14.09 3.48 19.80
N ASP A 50 14.62 3.71 18.59
CA ASP A 50 15.84 4.48 18.33
C ASP A 50 15.56 5.92 17.86
N ASP A 51 14.48 6.55 18.36
CA ASP A 51 14.04 7.92 18.00
C ASP A 51 13.65 8.15 16.52
N ASN A 52 13.75 7.11 15.70
CA ASN A 52 13.33 7.10 14.30
C ASN A 52 11.81 7.06 14.16
N VAL A 53 11.29 7.56 13.04
CA VAL A 53 9.87 7.48 12.70
C VAL A 53 9.57 6.24 11.88
N LYS A 54 8.50 5.53 12.23
CA LYS A 54 7.92 4.46 11.41
C LYS A 54 6.51 4.83 10.98
N ILE A 55 6.19 4.61 9.70
CA ILE A 55 4.81 4.65 9.22
C ILE A 55 4.10 3.38 9.70
N PHE A 56 3.08 3.54 10.54
CA PHE A 56 2.23 2.46 11.05
C PHE A 56 1.05 2.18 10.12
N ALA A 57 0.39 3.23 9.64
CA ALA A 57 -0.65 3.15 8.62
C ALA A 57 -0.24 4.05 7.45
N TYR A 58 -0.11 3.44 6.27
CA TYR A 58 0.27 4.16 5.05
C TYR A 58 -0.80 5.18 4.65
N PRO A 59 -0.41 6.23 3.90
CA PRO A 59 -1.34 7.23 3.37
C PRO A 59 -2.53 6.61 2.66
N GLY A 60 -3.72 7.10 3.01
CA GLY A 60 -4.97 6.74 2.34
C GLY A 60 -5.96 7.89 2.38
N TYR A 61 -6.83 7.95 1.38
CA TYR A 61 -7.92 8.92 1.35
C TYR A 61 -8.96 8.50 2.40
N LEU A 62 -9.52 9.45 3.13
CA LEU A 62 -10.53 9.16 4.15
C LEU A 62 -11.89 8.93 3.48
N ILE A 63 -12.44 7.74 3.71
CA ILE A 63 -13.83 7.43 3.38
C ILE A 63 -14.58 7.30 4.70
N GLY A 64 -15.36 8.33 5.04
CA GLY A 64 -15.92 8.50 6.38
C GLY A 64 -14.81 8.71 7.41
N SER A 65 -14.59 7.74 8.28
CA SER A 65 -13.53 7.76 9.31
C SER A 65 -12.45 6.71 9.10
N GLU A 66 -12.48 5.98 7.97
CA GLU A 66 -11.54 4.90 7.67
C GLU A 66 -10.53 5.35 6.61
N ILE A 67 -9.26 5.02 6.84
CA ILE A 67 -8.19 5.19 5.86
C ILE A 67 -8.38 4.13 4.78
N SER A 68 -8.68 4.57 3.55
CA SER A 68 -8.88 3.67 2.43
C SER A 68 -7.57 3.22 1.81
N LYS A 69 -7.61 2.03 1.19
CA LYS A 69 -6.55 1.50 0.33
C LYS A 69 -6.86 1.82 -1.12
N LEU A 70 -5.86 2.29 -1.86
CA LEU A 70 -6.01 2.53 -3.30
C LEU A 70 -5.80 1.23 -4.08
N ILE A 71 -6.84 0.77 -4.77
CA ILE A 71 -6.84 -0.47 -5.55
C ILE A 71 -7.02 -0.15 -7.02
N ASN A 72 -6.18 -0.72 -7.87
CA ASN A 72 -6.33 -0.62 -9.31
C ASN A 72 -7.00 -1.89 -9.86
N ARG A 73 -8.18 -1.74 -10.49
CA ARG A 73 -8.92 -2.84 -11.14
C ARG A 73 -8.57 -3.02 -12.63
N GLY A 74 -7.64 -2.23 -13.14
CA GLY A 74 -7.21 -2.19 -14.54
C GLY A 74 -7.95 -1.18 -15.41
N TYR A 75 -9.22 -0.91 -15.12
CA TYR A 75 -10.03 0.08 -15.84
C TYR A 75 -10.29 1.36 -15.03
N GLN A 76 -10.20 1.27 -13.70
CA GLN A 76 -10.51 2.34 -12.77
C GLN A 76 -9.78 2.07 -11.45
N GLN A 77 -9.40 3.14 -10.75
CA GLN A 77 -8.90 3.05 -9.38
C GLN A 77 -10.05 3.20 -8.39
N PHE A 78 -9.97 2.48 -7.27
CA PHE A 78 -10.97 2.44 -6.21
C PHE A 78 -10.34 2.69 -4.85
N LEU A 79 -11.04 3.46 -4.02
CA LEU A 79 -10.76 3.64 -2.62
C LEU A 79 -11.55 2.57 -1.84
N LYS A 80 -10.83 1.59 -1.30
CA LYS A 80 -11.43 0.47 -0.58
C LYS A 80 -11.21 0.59 0.92
N THR A 81 -12.27 0.48 1.68
CA THR A 81 -12.25 0.32 3.15
C THR A 81 -12.75 -1.08 3.53
N ALA A 82 -12.89 -1.35 4.83
CA ALA A 82 -13.45 -2.63 5.28
C ALA A 82 -14.93 -2.78 4.88
N LYS A 83 -15.65 -1.67 4.71
CA LYS A 83 -17.11 -1.65 4.52
C LYS A 83 -17.54 -1.27 3.11
N THR A 84 -16.73 -0.51 2.38
CA THR A 84 -17.15 0.11 1.12
C THR A 84 -16.01 0.16 0.11
N GLU A 85 -16.38 0.19 -1.16
CA GLU A 85 -15.45 0.41 -2.28
C GLU A 85 -16.04 1.52 -3.15
N VAL A 86 -15.30 2.62 -3.31
CA VAL A 86 -15.77 3.83 -4.02
C VAL A 86 -14.80 4.12 -5.17
N PRO A 87 -15.27 4.47 -6.39
CA PRO A 87 -14.37 4.86 -7.47
C PRO A 87 -13.57 6.11 -7.09
N ALA A 88 -12.25 6.05 -7.27
CA ALA A 88 -11.35 7.17 -7.02
C ALA A 88 -11.49 8.22 -8.14
N THR A 89 -11.81 9.46 -7.77
CA THR A 89 -11.82 10.59 -8.70
C THR A 89 -10.42 11.16 -8.86
N ALA A 90 -10.19 11.99 -9.89
CA ALA A 90 -8.91 12.66 -10.09
C ALA A 90 -8.50 13.51 -8.87
N ASP A 91 -9.46 14.15 -8.20
CA ASP A 91 -9.19 14.99 -7.03
C ASP A 91 -8.76 14.15 -5.82
N HIS A 92 -9.35 12.97 -5.62
CA HIS A 92 -8.89 12.03 -4.59
C HIS A 92 -7.43 11.62 -4.80
N LEU A 93 -7.06 11.34 -6.05
CA LEU A 93 -5.71 10.93 -6.40
C LEU A 93 -4.72 12.09 -6.22
N LYS A 94 -5.06 13.30 -6.68
CA LYS A 94 -4.20 14.48 -6.46
C LYS A 94 -3.97 14.76 -4.97
N ALA A 95 -5.03 14.68 -4.17
CA ALA A 95 -4.94 14.86 -2.72
C ALA A 95 -4.02 13.80 -2.08
N LEU A 96 -4.19 12.53 -2.45
CA LEU A 96 -3.34 11.43 -1.98
C LEU A 96 -1.86 11.64 -2.36
N GLN A 97 -1.60 12.06 -3.60
CA GLN A 97 -0.26 12.33 -4.07
C GLN A 97 0.40 13.44 -3.27
N GLN A 98 -0.28 14.58 -3.18
CA GLN A 98 0.22 15.75 -2.49
C GLN A 98 0.48 15.44 -1.01
N PHE A 99 -0.47 14.76 -0.35
CA PHE A 99 -0.30 14.31 1.03
C PHE A 99 0.92 13.39 1.19
N THR A 100 1.11 12.44 0.28
CA THR A 100 2.18 11.44 0.37
C THR A 100 3.56 12.08 0.18
N GLU A 101 3.70 12.98 -0.78
CA GLU A 101 4.97 13.65 -1.04
C GLU A 101 5.33 14.63 0.09
N GLU A 102 4.38 15.43 0.58
CA GLU A 102 4.58 16.29 1.74
C GLU A 102 4.91 15.47 3.00
N LEU A 103 4.27 14.30 3.20
CA LEU A 103 4.59 13.41 4.31
C LEU A 103 6.02 12.87 4.20
N LYS A 104 6.44 12.41 3.02
CA LYS A 104 7.81 11.91 2.82
C LYS A 104 8.83 12.98 3.08
N GLU A 105 8.62 14.19 2.58
CA GLU A 105 9.48 15.35 2.87
C GLU A 105 9.54 15.62 4.38
N GLY A 106 8.38 15.63 5.04
CA GLY A 106 8.26 15.84 6.48
C GLY A 106 9.01 14.81 7.33
N LEU A 107 9.09 13.57 6.84
CA LEU A 107 9.78 12.46 7.50
C LEU A 107 11.25 12.30 7.05
N GLY A 108 11.72 13.07 6.07
CA GLY A 108 13.05 12.87 5.47
C GLY A 108 13.18 11.53 4.71
N LEU A 109 12.08 11.06 4.11
CA LEU A 109 12.06 9.84 3.30
C LEU A 109 12.38 10.15 1.83
N PRO A 110 12.99 9.20 1.10
CA PRO A 110 13.27 9.39 -0.32
C PRO A 110 11.97 9.51 -1.13
N SER A 111 11.91 10.52 -2.00
CA SER A 111 10.91 10.59 -3.07
C SER A 111 11.42 9.80 -4.28
N LEU A 112 10.71 8.73 -4.62
CA LEU A 112 11.04 7.87 -5.76
C LEU A 112 10.39 8.44 -7.03
N TYR A 113 11.14 8.48 -8.14
CA TYR A 113 10.67 9.05 -9.41
C TYR A 113 9.30 8.52 -9.85
N ASN A 114 9.09 7.21 -9.74
CA ASN A 114 7.82 6.58 -10.12
C ASN A 114 6.65 6.96 -9.19
N GLU A 115 6.94 7.28 -7.93
CA GLU A 115 5.94 7.69 -6.95
C GLU A 115 5.71 9.20 -6.95
N SER A 116 6.63 10.00 -7.49
CA SER A 116 6.50 11.47 -7.55
C SER A 116 5.72 11.95 -8.78
N LEU A 117 5.69 11.15 -9.87
CA LEU A 117 4.90 11.45 -11.07
C LEU A 117 3.38 11.43 -10.84
N GLY A 118 2.91 10.76 -9.80
CA GLY A 118 1.50 10.62 -9.48
C GLY A 118 1.24 9.45 -8.53
N THR A 119 -0.04 9.21 -8.22
CA THR A 119 -0.41 8.18 -7.25
C THR A 119 -0.14 6.77 -7.76
N VAL A 120 0.57 5.99 -6.96
CA VAL A 120 0.68 4.54 -7.09
C VAL A 120 -0.39 3.82 -6.26
N SER A 121 -0.88 2.68 -6.76
CA SER A 121 -1.87 1.87 -6.03
C SER A 121 -1.19 0.85 -5.11
N GLU A 122 -1.79 0.60 -3.96
CA GLU A 122 -1.31 -0.39 -3.00
C GLU A 122 -1.50 -1.83 -3.54
N SER A 123 -2.58 -2.06 -4.29
CA SER A 123 -2.79 -3.35 -4.94
C SER A 123 -3.32 -3.21 -6.36
N TYR A 124 -2.82 -4.07 -7.24
CA TYR A 124 -3.22 -4.16 -8.63
C TYR A 124 -4.00 -5.47 -8.84
N GLN A 125 -5.31 -5.36 -8.90
CA GLN A 125 -6.25 -6.46 -9.05
C GLN A 125 -6.83 -6.42 -10.46
N TYR A 126 -6.02 -6.80 -11.43
CA TYR A 126 -6.48 -6.94 -12.81
C TYR A 126 -7.44 -8.12 -12.93
N ASP A 127 -8.64 -7.87 -13.44
CA ASP A 127 -9.73 -8.83 -13.66
C ASP A 127 -9.46 -9.85 -14.78
N ARG A 128 -8.21 -9.99 -15.21
CA ARG A 128 -7.87 -10.64 -16.49
C ARG A 128 -7.43 -12.09 -16.38
N ILE A 129 -7.58 -12.73 -15.21
CA ILE A 129 -7.21 -14.14 -15.04
C ILE A 129 -8.38 -14.90 -14.41
N GLU A 130 -9.15 -15.55 -15.28
CA GLU A 130 -10.12 -16.58 -14.91
C GLU A 130 -9.47 -17.56 -13.90
N ASP A 131 -10.20 -17.90 -12.83
CA ASP A 131 -9.79 -18.79 -11.74
C ASP A 131 -8.69 -18.29 -10.78
N ARG A 132 -8.15 -17.06 -10.91
CA ARG A 132 -7.08 -16.58 -10.01
C ARG A 132 -7.51 -16.57 -8.55
N ASP A 133 -8.74 -16.14 -8.28
CA ASP A 133 -9.24 -15.97 -6.93
C ASP A 133 -9.81 -17.27 -6.33
N LYS A 134 -9.85 -18.37 -7.11
CA LYS A 134 -10.22 -19.69 -6.59
C LYS A 134 -9.11 -20.23 -5.67
N PRO A 135 -9.44 -21.00 -4.62
CA PRO A 135 -8.46 -21.77 -3.85
C PRO A 135 -7.57 -22.60 -4.76
N LYS A 136 -6.29 -22.78 -4.41
CA LYS A 136 -5.30 -23.47 -5.28
C LYS A 136 -5.79 -24.85 -5.78
N ALA A 137 -6.57 -25.56 -4.96
CA ALA A 137 -7.15 -26.86 -5.30
C ALA A 137 -8.23 -26.79 -6.39
N GLU A 138 -8.95 -25.67 -6.50
CA GLU A 138 -10.04 -25.45 -7.45
C GLU A 138 -9.58 -24.75 -8.74
N ARG A 139 -8.34 -24.26 -8.76
CA ARG A 139 -7.73 -23.69 -9.97
C ARG A 139 -7.50 -24.81 -10.99
N ARG A 140 -7.79 -24.52 -12.26
CA ARG A 140 -7.43 -25.41 -13.37
C ARG A 140 -5.94 -25.73 -13.31
N LYS A 141 -5.61 -27.03 -13.34
CA LYS A 141 -4.21 -27.49 -13.45
C LYS A 141 -3.61 -26.93 -14.71
N ARG A 142 -2.38 -26.43 -14.62
CA ARG A 142 -1.68 -25.88 -15.78
C ARG A 142 -1.41 -27.00 -16.78
N PRO A 143 -1.44 -26.74 -18.10
CA PRO A 143 -1.24 -27.77 -19.12
C PRO A 143 0.06 -28.59 -18.92
N TRP A 144 1.14 -27.97 -18.44
CA TRP A 144 2.42 -28.64 -18.19
C TRP A 144 2.44 -29.51 -16.92
N GLU A 145 1.61 -29.21 -15.91
CA GLU A 145 1.46 -30.07 -14.73
C GLU A 145 0.72 -31.36 -15.08
N VAL A 146 -0.26 -31.27 -15.99
CA VAL A 146 -0.99 -32.45 -16.51
C VAL A 146 -0.09 -33.27 -17.42
N ALA A 147 0.65 -32.63 -18.32
CA ALA A 147 1.57 -33.31 -19.23
C ALA A 147 2.68 -34.08 -18.49
N GLY A 148 3.24 -33.51 -17.41
CA GLY A 148 4.26 -34.17 -16.60
C GLY A 148 3.75 -35.41 -15.84
N VAL A 149 2.50 -35.41 -15.39
CA VAL A 149 1.87 -36.57 -14.72
C VAL A 149 1.58 -37.69 -15.72
N VAL A 150 1.13 -37.35 -16.93
CA VAL A 150 0.92 -38.35 -18.00
C VAL A 150 2.26 -38.99 -18.40
N ALA A 151 3.33 -38.21 -18.51
CA ALA A 151 4.65 -38.72 -18.84
C ALA A 151 5.23 -39.66 -17.76
N THR A 152 5.10 -39.28 -16.48
CA THR A 152 5.58 -40.10 -15.36
C THR A 152 4.77 -41.38 -15.19
N THR A 153 3.45 -41.33 -15.30
CA THR A 153 2.59 -42.53 -15.25
C THR A 153 2.84 -43.49 -16.41
N ALA A 154 3.08 -42.96 -17.62
CA ALA A 154 3.47 -43.77 -18.78
C ALA A 154 4.83 -44.45 -18.59
N ALA A 155 5.82 -43.75 -18.00
CA ALA A 155 7.13 -44.31 -17.70
C ALA A 155 7.07 -45.40 -16.61
N THR A 156 6.31 -45.19 -15.54
CA THR A 156 6.11 -46.20 -14.49
C THR A 156 5.42 -47.46 -15.02
N LYS A 157 4.49 -47.32 -15.96
CA LYS A 157 3.81 -48.46 -16.59
C LYS A 157 4.73 -49.27 -17.52
N LYS A 158 5.73 -48.63 -18.14
CA LYS A 158 6.76 -49.29 -18.97
C LYS A 158 7.85 -49.99 -18.17
N GLY A 159 8.18 -49.52 -16.97
CA GLY A 159 9.22 -50.12 -16.11
C GLY A 159 8.74 -51.29 -15.23
N ARG A 160 7.45 -51.65 -15.29
CA ARG A 160 6.84 -52.73 -14.50
C ARG A 160 6.47 -53.97 -15.34
N ALA A 161 6.96 -54.04 -16.58
CA ALA A 161 6.83 -55.16 -17.50
C ALA A 161 8.18 -55.89 -17.62
#